data_AF-A0A7Z9XQK2-F1
#
_entry.id   AF-A0A7Z9XQK2-F1
#
_cell.length_a   1.000
_cell.length_b   1.000
_cell.length_c   1.000
_cell.angle_alpha   90.00
_cell.angle_beta   90.00
_cell.angle_gamma   90.00
#
_symmetry.space_group_name_H-M   'P 1'
#
loop_
_entity.id
_entity.type
_entity.pdbx_description
1 polymer ?
#
loop_
_entity_poly.entity_id
_entity_poly.type
_entity_poly.pdbx_seq_one_letter_code
_entity_poly.pdbx_strand_id
1 'polypeptide(L)'
;ILEQNPFKIDPVKIKDIPIVGIVYKGKLKLNKGKQIGGDRDAHGCIGSAGYSWCEKTGSCERPWELAKKHDFENTKAAFDIFCGNPDK
;
A
#
# COMPACT_ATOMS: atom_id res chain seq x y z
N ILE A 1 -21.92 -21.99 -3.46
CA ILE A 1 -22.67 -21.05 -4.33
C ILE A 1 -22.28 -19.67 -3.85
N LEU A 2 -21.71 -18.82 -4.70
CA LEU A 2 -21.39 -17.45 -4.27
C LEU A 2 -22.72 -16.75 -3.98
N GLU A 3 -22.91 -16.27 -2.75
CA GLU A 3 -24.10 -15.51 -2.34
C GLU A 3 -24.25 -14.19 -3.11
N GLN A 4 -23.20 -13.78 -3.82
CA GLN A 4 -23.15 -12.54 -4.57
C GLN A 4 -22.76 -12.81 -6.03
N ASN A 5 -23.49 -12.17 -6.95
CA ASN A 5 -23.23 -12.23 -8.38
C ASN A 5 -21.97 -11.41 -8.71
N PRO A 6 -20.88 -12.03 -9.19
CA PRO A 6 -19.61 -11.34 -9.47
C PRO A 6 -19.69 -10.36 -10.66
N PHE A 7 -20.79 -10.34 -11.41
CA PHE A 7 -21.02 -9.43 -12.54
C PHE A 7 -21.94 -8.26 -12.19
N LYS A 8 -22.43 -8.16 -10.95
CA LYS A 8 -23.25 -7.03 -10.53
C LYS A 8 -22.34 -5.81 -10.34
N ILE A 9 -22.37 -4.92 -11.32
CA ILE A 9 -21.69 -3.63 -11.25
C ILE A 9 -22.66 -2.63 -10.61
N ASP A 10 -22.27 -2.02 -9.50
CA ASP A 10 -23.05 -0.93 -8.92
C ASP A 10 -23.00 0.29 -9.84
N PRO A 11 -24.15 0.93 -10.13
CA PRO A 11 -24.20 2.08 -11.03
C PRO A 11 -23.48 3.27 -10.40
N VAL A 12 -22.27 3.55 -10.89
CA VAL A 12 -21.49 4.74 -10.51
C VAL A 12 -21.99 5.94 -11.33
N LYS A 13 -22.30 7.06 -10.68
CA LYS A 13 -22.58 8.32 -11.39
C LYS A 13 -21.28 9.09 -11.56
N ILE A 14 -21.12 9.77 -12.69
CA ILE A 14 -19.91 10.56 -13.00
C ILE A 14 -19.59 11.57 -11.89
N LYS A 15 -20.62 12.13 -11.23
CA LYS A 15 -20.46 13.07 -10.12
C LYS A 15 -19.87 12.46 -8.84
N ASP A 16 -19.90 11.14 -8.71
CA ASP A 16 -19.41 10.41 -7.54
C ASP A 16 -17.94 9.99 -7.71
N ILE A 17 -17.35 10.22 -8.90
CA ILE A 17 -15.93 9.98 -9.17
C ILE A 17 -15.12 11.20 -8.69
N PRO A 18 -14.18 11.03 -7.76
CA PRO A 18 -13.38 12.13 -7.25
C PRO A 18 -12.47 12.71 -8.35
N ILE A 19 -12.61 14.00 -8.60
CA ILE A 19 -11.72 14.74 -9.50
C ILE A 19 -10.47 15.23 -8.75
N VAL A 20 -9.29 14.83 -9.23
CA VAL A 20 -7.99 15.27 -8.68
C VAL A 20 -7.77 16.78 -8.87
N GLY A 21 -8.30 17.33 -9.95
CA GLY A 21 -8.26 18.76 -10.21
C GLY A 21 -8.94 19.12 -11.52
N ILE A 22 -9.06 20.42 -11.77
CA ILE A 22 -9.61 20.99 -13.00
C ILE A 22 -8.57 21.90 -13.66
N VAL A 23 -8.54 21.89 -14.99
CA VAL A 23 -7.75 22.84 -15.78
C VAL A 23 -8.70 23.79 -16.49
N TYR A 24 -8.57 25.09 -16.25
CA TYR A 24 -9.40 26.12 -16.89
C TYR A 24 -8.57 27.36 -17.21
N LYS A 25 -8.62 27.82 -18.46
CA LYS A 25 -7.83 28.98 -18.96
C LYS A 25 -6.34 28.86 -18.62
N GLY A 26 -5.77 27.68 -18.82
CA GLY A 26 -4.35 27.40 -18.53
C GLY A 26 -3.99 27.32 -17.03
N LYS A 27 -4.98 27.39 -16.13
CA LYS A 27 -4.75 27.29 -14.67
C LYS A 27 -5.24 25.95 -14.14
N LEU A 28 -4.35 25.23 -13.45
CA LEU A 28 -4.67 24.02 -12.72
C LEU A 28 -5.17 24.37 -11.30
N LYS A 29 -6.34 23.86 -10.92
CA LYS A 29 -6.84 23.86 -9.54
C LYS A 29 -6.92 22.41 -9.05
N LEU A 30 -6.06 22.04 -8.12
CA LEU A 30 -6.03 20.72 -7.50
C LEU A 30 -6.98 20.65 -6.31
N ASN A 31 -7.70 19.54 -6.19
CA ASN A 31 -8.32 19.14 -4.94
C ASN A 31 -7.27 18.36 -4.15
N LYS A 32 -6.91 18.83 -2.95
CA LYS A 32 -5.95 18.15 -2.07
C LYS A 32 -6.55 16.84 -1.54
N GLY A 33 -6.49 15.78 -2.34
CA GLY A 33 -6.65 14.41 -1.86
C GLY A 33 -5.41 13.94 -1.11
N LYS A 34 -5.56 12.91 -0.28
CA LYS A 34 -4.42 12.22 0.35
C LYS A 34 -3.53 11.64 -0.77
N GLN A 35 -2.29 12.12 -0.86
CA GLN A 35 -1.33 11.63 -1.85
C GLN A 35 -0.99 10.16 -1.55
N ILE A 36 -1.30 9.28 -2.49
CA ILE A 36 -0.99 7.84 -2.41
C ILE A 36 0.47 7.67 -2.86
N GLY A 37 1.27 6.84 -2.18
CA GLY A 37 2.67 6.63 -2.56
C GLY A 37 3.67 7.61 -1.95
N GLY A 38 3.20 8.54 -1.12
CA GLY A 38 4.04 9.46 -0.33
C GLY A 38 4.10 9.09 1.15
N ASP A 39 3.47 7.98 1.56
CA ASP A 39 3.51 7.47 2.92
C ASP A 39 4.91 6.93 3.23
N ARG A 40 5.59 7.58 4.15
CA ARG A 40 6.83 7.09 4.74
C ARG A 40 6.59 6.90 6.24
N ASP A 41 7.01 5.76 6.75
CA ASP A 41 7.03 5.52 8.20
C ASP A 41 8.24 6.22 8.87
N ALA A 42 8.41 6.00 10.18
CA ALA A 42 9.52 6.58 10.95
C ALA A 42 10.91 6.16 10.45
N HIS A 43 11.02 5.04 9.74
CA HIS A 43 12.25 4.54 9.13
C HIS A 43 12.39 4.95 7.66
N GLY A 44 11.42 5.69 7.12
CA GLY A 44 11.39 6.10 5.72
C GLY A 44 10.86 5.03 4.77
N CYS A 45 10.33 3.92 5.28
CA CYS A 45 9.79 2.84 4.45
C CYS A 45 8.44 3.23 3.85
N ILE A 46 8.25 2.90 2.57
CA ILE A 46 7.04 3.21 1.82
C ILE A 46 6.08 2.02 1.88
N GLY A 47 5.15 2.06 2.83
CA GLY A 47 4.19 0.98 3.06
C GLY A 47 3.34 0.68 1.84
N SER A 48 2.90 1.69 1.11
CA SER A 48 2.13 1.52 -0.13
C SER A 48 2.89 0.83 -1.26
N ALA A 49 4.22 0.86 -1.23
CA ALA A 49 5.08 0.13 -2.18
C ALA A 49 5.42 -1.30 -1.68
N GLY A 50 4.95 -1.65 -0.48
CA GLY A 50 5.16 -2.94 0.17
C GLY A 50 6.47 -3.06 0.93
N TYR A 51 7.10 -1.94 1.28
CA TYR A 51 8.29 -1.93 2.13
C TYR A 51 7.91 -1.94 3.60
N SER A 52 8.63 -2.75 4.38
CA SER A 52 8.54 -2.80 5.83
C SER A 52 9.94 -2.77 6.43
N TRP A 53 10.11 -2.00 7.51
CA TRP A 53 11.38 -1.94 8.22
C TRP A 53 11.72 -3.26 8.87
N CYS A 54 12.94 -3.74 8.67
CA CYS A 54 13.49 -4.95 9.27
C CYS A 54 14.70 -4.61 10.15
N GLU A 55 14.62 -4.81 11.47
CA GLU A 55 15.73 -4.48 12.37
C GLU A 55 16.97 -5.33 12.10
N LYS A 56 16.77 -6.61 11.77
CA LYS A 56 17.86 -7.53 11.44
C LYS A 56 18.72 -7.10 10.25
N THR A 57 18.12 -6.52 9.21
CA THR A 57 18.86 -6.06 8.02
C THR A 57 19.18 -4.57 8.07
N GLY A 58 18.52 -3.80 8.95
CA GLY A 58 18.66 -2.36 9.04
C GLY A 58 18.17 -1.62 7.80
N SER A 59 17.20 -2.22 7.10
CA SER A 59 16.71 -1.72 5.81
C SER A 59 15.20 -1.93 5.65
N CYS A 60 14.63 -1.17 4.72
CA CYS A 60 13.27 -1.39 4.26
C CYS A 60 13.25 -2.59 3.31
N GLU A 61 12.67 -3.70 3.74
CA GLU A 61 12.59 -4.95 2.98
C GLU A 61 11.16 -5.23 2.54
N ARG A 62 11.01 -6.01 1.46
CA ARG A 62 9.70 -6.49 1.01
C ARG A 62 9.50 -7.90 1.57
N PRO A 63 8.48 -8.17 2.41
CA PRO A 63 8.34 -9.44 3.11
C PRO A 63 8.40 -10.67 2.20
N TRP A 64 7.81 -10.60 1.01
CA TRP A 64 7.78 -11.72 0.06
C TRP A 64 9.10 -11.96 -0.67
N GLU A 65 9.90 -10.91 -0.92
CA GLU A 65 11.23 -11.06 -1.52
C GLU A 65 12.20 -11.64 -0.49
N LEU A 66 12.10 -11.16 0.76
CA LEU A 66 12.91 -11.64 1.87
C LEU A 66 12.57 -13.09 2.23
N ALA A 67 11.27 -13.44 2.27
CA ALA A 67 10.78 -14.80 2.46
C ALA A 67 11.34 -15.76 1.41
N LYS A 68 11.31 -15.38 0.13
CA LYS A 68 11.87 -16.19 -0.96
C LYS A 68 13.40 -16.33 -0.85
N LYS A 69 14.10 -15.30 -0.39
CA LYS A 69 15.58 -15.31 -0.28
C LYS A 69 16.08 -16.13 0.91
N HIS A 70 15.32 -16.15 2.00
CA HIS A 70 15.70 -16.79 3.27
C HIS A 70 14.88 -18.05 3.57
N ASP A 71 14.08 -18.52 2.62
CA ASP A 71 13.29 -19.76 2.68
C ASP A 71 12.39 -19.84 3.94
N PHE A 72 11.65 -18.76 4.21
CA PHE A 72 10.63 -18.74 5.26
C PHE A 72 9.24 -18.45 4.69
N GLU A 73 8.19 -18.72 5.46
CA GLU A 73 6.81 -18.51 5.02
C GLU A 73 6.52 -17.03 4.73
N ASN A 74 5.86 -16.73 3.61
CA ASN A 74 5.45 -15.36 3.27
C ASN A 74 4.23 -14.92 4.10
N THR A 75 4.40 -14.83 5.41
CA THR A 75 3.40 -14.38 6.38
C THR A 75 3.97 -13.23 7.21
N LYS A 76 3.08 -12.36 7.72
CA LYS A 76 3.48 -11.26 8.59
C LYS A 76 4.22 -11.77 9.83
N ALA A 77 3.71 -12.83 10.47
CA ALA A 77 4.33 -13.43 11.65
C ALA A 77 5.75 -13.96 11.37
N ALA A 78 5.96 -14.69 10.28
CA ALA A 78 7.28 -15.21 9.94
C ALA A 78 8.27 -14.09 9.59
N PHE A 79 7.81 -13.03 8.90
CA PHE A 79 8.62 -11.84 8.66
C PHE A 79 8.99 -11.10 9.95
N ASP A 80 8.04 -10.90 10.86
CA ASP A 80 8.26 -10.21 12.14
C ASP A 80 9.25 -10.98 13.02
N ILE A 81 9.11 -12.32 13.08
CA ILE A 81 10.08 -13.21 13.74
C ILE A 81 11.46 -13.10 13.09
N PHE A 82 11.53 -13.13 11.75
CA PHE A 82 12.81 -13.01 11.04
C PHE A 82 13.48 -11.66 11.31
N CYS A 83 12.70 -10.57 11.30
CA CYS A 83 13.19 -9.21 11.40
C CYS A 83 13.44 -8.73 12.83
N GLY A 84 12.97 -9.44 13.85
CA GLY A 84 13.08 -9.04 15.25
C GLY A 84 12.02 -8.02 15.68
N ASN A 85 10.88 -7.94 14.98
CA ASN A 85 9.80 -6.98 15.24
C ASN A 85 8.51 -7.65 15.75
N PRO A 86 8.52 -8.42 16.86
CA PRO A 86 7.36 -9.21 17.29
C PRO A 86 6.12 -8.38 17.65
N ASP A 87 6.29 -7.08 17.93
CA ASP A 87 5.24 -6.19 18.45
C ASP A 87 4.69 -5.19 17.40
N LYS A 88 5.02 -5.36 16.10
CA LYS A 88 4.42 -4.57 15.01
C LYS A 88 3.09 -5.12 14.53
#